data_AF-A0A101IF69-F1
#
_entry.id   AF-A0A101IF69-F1
#
_cell.length_a   1.000
_cell.length_b   1.000
_cell.length_c   1.000
_cell.angle_alpha   90.00
_cell.angle_beta   90.00
_cell.angle_gamma   90.00
#
_symmetry.space_group_name_H-M   'P 1'
#
loop_
_entity.id
_entity.type
_entity.pdbx_description
1 polymer ?
#
loop_
_entity_poly.entity_id
_entity_poly.type
_entity_poly.pdbx_seq_one_letter_code
_entity_poly.pdbx_strand_id
1 'polypeptide(L)'
;MTTIWTKLALSSLLICSALIIAAADERPQEPVAVDIIIGAELHPDSSEMDPEAQWDMEVGSIIEMLNRIDPLGLNVTVCVTGDYVNKIAGNAMYKLYVTSVGSKYNHELAVYGMTSGEELGTMAYGDQYSRLMEAKRLVESAYICGGRTIVAKGLFPQSFSASETTYRILERIGIDYIAVYQPEILNQPGHEDESWPRPMEGYDLYTVPISSSGKRTSRW
;
A
#
# COMPACT_ATOMS: atom_id res chain seq x y z
N MET A 1 -52.66 -53.31 69.32
CA MET A 1 -51.46 -53.97 69.89
C MET A 1 -50.24 -53.48 69.11
N THR A 2 -49.04 -53.47 69.71
CA THR A 2 -47.68 -53.47 69.07
C THR A 2 -47.40 -52.49 67.92
N THR A 3 -46.50 -51.50 68.01
CA THR A 3 -45.00 -51.59 67.90
C THR A 3 -44.49 -52.24 66.59
N ILE A 4 -43.39 -51.81 65.93
CA ILE A 4 -42.27 -50.92 66.32
C ILE A 4 -41.64 -50.20 65.08
N TRP A 5 -40.94 -49.09 65.35
CA TRP A 5 -39.96 -48.27 64.62
C TRP A 5 -39.14 -48.82 63.40
N THR A 6 -38.51 -47.84 62.68
CA THR A 6 -37.21 -47.82 61.92
C THR A 6 -37.33 -47.62 60.39
N LYS A 7 -36.39 -47.00 59.63
CA LYS A 7 -35.21 -46.10 59.90
C LYS A 7 -34.72 -45.43 58.58
N LEU A 8 -34.36 -44.12 58.60
CA LEU A 8 -33.56 -43.39 57.57
C LEU A 8 -34.18 -43.38 56.14
N ALA A 9 -33.80 -42.57 55.13
CA ALA A 9 -33.06 -41.31 54.96
C ALA A 9 -33.73 -40.56 53.76
N LEU A 10 -33.25 -39.51 53.07
CA LEU A 10 -31.98 -38.75 53.01
C LEU A 10 -32.31 -37.30 52.56
N SER A 11 -31.34 -36.38 52.55
CA SER A 11 -31.49 -34.99 52.11
C SER A 11 -31.07 -34.74 50.65
N SER A 12 -31.76 -33.81 49.98
CA SER A 12 -31.33 -33.21 48.71
C SER A 12 -31.59 -31.70 48.71
N LEU A 13 -30.60 -30.92 49.16
CA LEU A 13 -30.64 -29.46 49.15
C LEU A 13 -30.24 -28.95 47.76
N LEU A 14 -31.19 -28.36 47.02
CA LEU A 14 -30.99 -27.96 45.63
C LEU A 14 -30.31 -26.58 45.56
N ILE A 15 -29.00 -26.57 45.35
CA ILE A 15 -28.20 -25.34 45.22
C ILE A 15 -28.30 -24.85 43.76
N CYS A 16 -29.06 -23.78 43.54
CA CYS A 16 -29.11 -23.09 42.25
C CYS A 16 -27.86 -22.22 42.06
N SER A 17 -26.80 -22.80 41.50
CA SER A 17 -25.61 -22.07 41.07
C SER A 17 -25.93 -21.12 39.92
N ALA A 18 -26.04 -19.83 40.20
CA ALA A 18 -26.17 -18.81 39.16
C ALA A 18 -24.84 -18.65 38.41
N LEU A 19 -24.76 -19.13 37.16
CA LEU A 19 -23.66 -18.79 36.27
C LEU A 19 -23.79 -17.31 35.88
N ILE A 20 -22.93 -16.48 36.45
CA ILE A 20 -22.63 -15.16 35.87
C ILE A 20 -21.77 -15.42 34.63
N ILE A 21 -22.43 -15.48 33.47
CA ILE A 21 -21.73 -15.45 32.19
C ILE A 21 -21.16 -14.03 32.05
N ALA A 22 -19.86 -13.89 32.26
CA ALA A 22 -19.15 -12.69 31.84
C ALA A 22 -19.21 -12.63 30.31
N ALA A 23 -19.96 -11.67 29.78
CA ALA A 23 -19.91 -11.38 28.35
C ALA A 23 -18.50 -10.88 28.03
N ALA A 24 -17.78 -11.64 27.19
CA ALA A 24 -16.60 -11.09 26.53
C ALA A 24 -17.07 -9.96 25.61
N ASP A 25 -16.36 -8.83 25.62
CA ASP A 25 -16.61 -7.72 24.69
C ASP A 25 -16.06 -8.10 23.30
N GLU A 26 -16.70 -9.09 22.66
CA GLU A 26 -16.49 -9.47 21.26
C GLU A 26 -17.04 -8.36 20.35
N ARG A 27 -16.37 -7.20 20.39
CA ARG A 27 -16.51 -6.19 19.35
C ARG A 27 -16.18 -6.85 18.02
N PRO A 28 -17.04 -6.72 17.00
CA PRO A 28 -16.66 -7.12 15.65
C PRO A 28 -15.34 -6.44 15.30
N GLN A 29 -14.34 -7.21 14.86
CA GLN A 29 -13.19 -6.60 14.20
C GLN A 29 -13.72 -5.90 12.95
N GLU A 30 -13.60 -4.58 12.91
CA GLU A 30 -13.91 -3.82 11.69
C GLU A 30 -13.02 -4.34 10.56
N PRO A 31 -13.54 -4.44 9.32
CA PRO A 31 -12.80 -5.04 8.22
C PRO A 31 -11.54 -4.22 7.93
N VAL A 32 -10.38 -4.78 8.27
CA VAL A 32 -9.07 -4.16 8.06
C VAL A 32 -8.86 -3.93 6.57
N ALA A 33 -8.92 -2.67 6.15
CA ALA A 33 -8.60 -2.28 4.80
C ALA A 33 -7.09 -2.45 4.57
N VAL A 34 -6.73 -3.14 3.49
CA VAL A 34 -5.34 -3.32 3.06
C VAL A 34 -5.23 -2.89 1.61
N ASP A 35 -4.38 -1.89 1.36
CA ASP A 35 -3.86 -1.57 0.03
C ASP A 35 -2.43 -2.10 -0.09
N ILE A 36 -2.04 -2.56 -1.27
CA ILE A 36 -0.71 -3.07 -1.56
C ILE A 36 0.00 -2.08 -2.49
N ILE A 37 0.98 -1.35 -1.95
CA ILE A 37 1.79 -0.42 -2.74
C ILE A 37 2.98 -1.15 -3.35
N ILE A 38 3.12 -1.08 -4.67
CA ILE A 38 4.16 -1.73 -5.47
C ILE A 38 4.97 -0.67 -6.21
N GLY A 39 6.28 -0.60 -5.95
CA GLY A 39 7.21 0.20 -6.77
C GLY A 39 7.57 -0.51 -8.07
N ALA A 40 7.54 0.22 -9.18
CA ALA A 40 7.82 -0.27 -10.53
C ALA A 40 8.78 0.70 -11.24
N GLU A 41 10.02 0.28 -11.41
CA GLU A 41 11.12 1.09 -11.93
C GLU A 41 12.02 0.27 -12.86
N LEU A 42 12.92 0.94 -13.60
CA LEU A 42 13.91 0.23 -14.42
C LEU A 42 15.01 -0.35 -13.52
N HIS A 43 15.30 -1.64 -13.69
CA HIS A 43 16.32 -2.31 -12.88
C HIS A 43 17.72 -1.89 -13.40
N PRO A 44 18.64 -1.41 -12.55
CA PRO A 44 19.86 -0.73 -13.00
C PRO A 44 20.72 -1.60 -13.94
N ASP A 45 20.88 -2.88 -13.61
CA ASP A 45 21.70 -3.81 -14.40
C ASP A 45 20.96 -4.41 -15.62
N SER A 46 19.68 -4.07 -15.86
CA SER A 46 18.88 -4.70 -16.93
C SER A 46 19.34 -4.32 -18.33
N SER A 47 20.12 -3.24 -18.47
CA SER A 47 20.61 -2.75 -19.76
C SER A 47 21.65 -3.66 -20.44
N GLU A 48 22.28 -4.57 -19.67
CA GLU A 48 23.21 -5.58 -20.20
C GLU A 48 22.54 -6.94 -20.46
N MET A 49 21.26 -7.09 -20.12
CA MET A 49 20.48 -8.32 -20.33
C MET A 49 19.94 -8.41 -21.76
N ASP A 50 19.59 -9.61 -22.20
CA ASP A 50 18.81 -9.76 -23.42
C ASP A 50 17.36 -9.21 -23.23
N PRO A 51 16.65 -8.88 -24.33
CA PRO A 51 15.34 -8.23 -24.22
C PRO A 51 14.23 -9.08 -23.58
N GLU A 52 14.38 -10.41 -23.52
CA GLU A 52 13.40 -11.32 -22.90
C GLU A 52 13.63 -11.37 -21.39
N ALA A 53 14.87 -11.59 -20.96
CA ALA A 53 15.27 -11.52 -19.55
C ALA A 53 15.02 -10.13 -18.92
N GLN A 54 15.27 -9.04 -19.66
CA GLN A 54 14.94 -7.68 -19.22
C GLN A 54 13.42 -7.51 -19.02
N TRP A 55 12.60 -7.99 -19.96
CA TRP A 55 11.14 -7.88 -19.88
C TRP A 55 10.56 -8.69 -18.72
N ASP A 56 11.04 -9.92 -18.53
CA ASP A 56 10.59 -10.79 -17.44
C ASP A 56 10.98 -10.22 -16.07
N MET A 57 12.17 -9.61 -15.96
CA MET A 57 12.60 -8.94 -14.73
C MET A 57 11.80 -7.67 -14.42
N GLU A 58 11.67 -6.75 -15.36
CA GLU A 58 11.07 -5.42 -15.12
C GLU A 58 9.54 -5.41 -15.17
N VAL A 59 8.92 -6.40 -15.83
CA VAL A 59 7.46 -6.39 -16.05
C VAL A 59 6.81 -7.76 -15.80
N GLY A 60 7.43 -8.85 -16.23
CA GLY A 60 6.93 -10.21 -15.98
C GLY A 60 6.76 -10.50 -14.49
N SER A 61 7.73 -10.10 -13.67
CA SER A 61 7.72 -10.20 -12.20
C SER A 61 6.50 -9.50 -11.57
N ILE A 62 6.16 -8.28 -12.02
CA ILE A 62 5.04 -7.51 -11.49
C ILE A 62 3.71 -8.08 -12.00
N ILE A 63 3.66 -8.55 -13.25
CA ILE A 63 2.49 -9.29 -13.77
C ILE A 63 2.24 -10.56 -12.94
N GLU A 64 3.28 -11.32 -12.57
CA GLU A 64 3.12 -12.50 -11.72
C GLU A 64 2.62 -12.13 -10.31
N MET A 65 3.14 -11.03 -9.73
CA MET A 65 2.70 -10.53 -8.43
C MET A 65 1.22 -10.12 -8.46
N LEU A 66 0.80 -9.33 -9.46
CA LEU A 66 -0.59 -8.91 -9.63
C LEU A 66 -1.52 -10.10 -9.87
N ASN A 67 -1.12 -11.08 -10.69
CA ASN A 67 -1.89 -12.32 -10.90
C ASN A 67 -2.11 -13.15 -9.62
N ARG A 68 -1.28 -12.96 -8.58
CA ARG A 68 -1.44 -13.58 -7.26
C ARG A 68 -2.30 -12.72 -6.31
N ILE A 69 -2.34 -11.40 -6.49
CA ILE A 69 -3.09 -10.45 -5.65
C ILE A 69 -4.54 -10.28 -6.13
N ASP A 70 -4.77 -10.11 -7.44
CA ASP A 70 -6.09 -9.81 -8.02
C ASP A 70 -7.20 -10.80 -7.64
N PRO A 71 -6.97 -12.13 -7.54
CA PRO A 71 -7.99 -13.09 -7.11
C PRO A 71 -8.47 -12.88 -5.66
N LEU A 72 -7.74 -12.10 -4.85
CA LEU A 72 -8.10 -11.76 -3.47
C LEU A 72 -9.03 -10.54 -3.38
N GLY A 73 -9.21 -9.79 -4.48
CA GLY A 73 -10.05 -8.59 -4.50
C GLY A 73 -9.50 -7.40 -3.70
N LEU A 74 -8.20 -7.40 -3.39
CA LEU A 74 -7.53 -6.31 -2.67
C LEU A 74 -7.33 -5.08 -3.58
N ASN A 75 -7.18 -3.91 -2.96
CA ASN A 75 -6.70 -2.73 -3.65
C ASN A 75 -5.18 -2.83 -3.88
N VAL A 76 -4.70 -2.23 -4.96
CA VAL A 76 -3.27 -2.18 -5.30
C VAL A 76 -2.92 -0.79 -5.85
N THR A 77 -1.92 -0.14 -5.29
CA THR A 77 -1.33 1.08 -5.85
C THR A 77 0.00 0.76 -6.51
N VAL A 78 0.07 0.86 -7.85
CA VAL A 78 1.32 0.64 -8.59
C VAL A 78 1.99 1.98 -8.88
N CYS A 79 3.09 2.26 -8.19
CA CYS A 79 3.89 3.46 -8.33
C CYS A 79 4.94 3.24 -9.43
N VAL A 80 4.86 3.98 -10.53
CA VAL A 80 5.77 3.86 -11.69
C VAL A 80 6.72 5.05 -11.82
N THR A 81 7.98 4.81 -12.22
CA THR A 81 8.90 5.89 -12.60
C THR A 81 8.58 6.43 -14.01
N GLY A 82 8.89 7.71 -14.23
CA GLY A 82 8.72 8.36 -15.53
C GLY A 82 9.47 7.67 -16.66
N ASP A 83 10.71 7.22 -16.43
CA ASP A 83 11.53 6.50 -17.42
C ASP A 83 11.04 5.07 -17.71
N TYR A 84 10.52 4.34 -16.71
CA TYR A 84 9.85 3.06 -16.91
C TYR A 84 8.67 3.18 -17.88
N VAL A 85 7.88 4.25 -17.75
CA VAL A 85 6.85 4.59 -18.73
C VAL A 85 7.49 5.02 -20.06
N ASN A 86 8.49 5.91 -20.05
CA ASN A 86 9.06 6.51 -21.26
C ASN A 86 9.95 5.57 -22.11
N LYS A 87 10.29 4.38 -21.61
CA LYS A 87 10.87 3.26 -22.40
C LYS A 87 9.99 2.86 -23.61
N ILE A 88 8.74 3.35 -23.63
CA ILE A 88 7.90 3.66 -24.81
C ILE A 88 8.68 3.97 -26.11
N ALA A 89 9.78 4.73 -26.05
CA ALA A 89 10.53 5.12 -27.25
C ALA A 89 11.15 3.93 -28.03
N GLY A 90 11.31 2.77 -27.38
CA GLY A 90 11.85 1.55 -28.00
C GLY A 90 10.95 0.32 -27.92
N ASN A 91 10.04 0.21 -26.95
CA ASN A 91 9.21 -0.98 -26.76
C ASN A 91 7.75 -0.66 -26.36
N ALA A 92 6.80 -1.05 -27.21
CA ALA A 92 5.37 -0.83 -27.00
C ALA A 92 4.77 -1.61 -25.80
N MET A 93 5.42 -2.69 -25.36
CA MET A 93 4.90 -3.58 -24.33
C MET A 93 4.80 -2.90 -22.95
N TYR A 94 5.74 -2.00 -22.60
CA TYR A 94 5.68 -1.24 -21.34
C TYR A 94 4.42 -0.36 -21.26
N LYS A 95 4.04 0.29 -22.37
CA LYS A 95 2.80 1.07 -22.42
C LYS A 95 1.55 0.20 -22.28
N LEU A 96 1.55 -0.97 -22.91
CA LEU A 96 0.45 -1.94 -22.80
C LEU A 96 0.33 -2.49 -21.36
N TYR A 97 1.44 -2.72 -20.67
CA TYR A 97 1.43 -3.11 -19.25
C TYR A 97 0.83 -2.02 -18.35
N VAL A 98 1.36 -0.79 -18.38
CA VAL A 98 0.84 0.32 -17.54
C VAL A 98 -0.65 0.58 -17.87
N THR A 99 -1.02 0.50 -19.14
CA THR A 99 -2.42 0.56 -19.59
C THR A 99 -3.29 -0.57 -19.01
N SER A 100 -2.75 -1.79 -18.91
CA SER A 100 -3.44 -2.96 -18.36
C SER A 100 -3.69 -2.81 -16.86
N VAL A 101 -2.68 -2.36 -16.09
CA VAL A 101 -2.80 -2.05 -14.66
C VAL A 101 -3.89 -1.02 -14.41
N GLY A 102 -3.77 0.17 -15.02
CA GLY A 102 -4.74 1.25 -14.84
C GLY A 102 -6.16 0.96 -15.37
N SER A 103 -6.37 -0.14 -16.12
CA SER A 103 -7.69 -0.53 -16.59
C SER A 103 -8.57 -1.21 -15.52
N LYS A 104 -7.93 -1.78 -14.48
CA LYS A 104 -8.61 -2.50 -13.38
C LYS A 104 -9.22 -1.53 -12.38
N TYR A 105 -10.33 -1.92 -11.76
CA TYR A 105 -11.15 -1.04 -10.92
C TYR A 105 -10.61 -0.88 -9.49
N ASN A 106 -9.77 -1.82 -9.06
CA ASN A 106 -9.11 -1.90 -7.76
C ASN A 106 -7.63 -1.48 -7.82
N HIS A 107 -7.17 -0.92 -8.94
CA HIS A 107 -5.76 -0.51 -9.14
C HIS A 107 -5.65 1.03 -9.27
N GLU A 108 -4.75 1.65 -8.51
CA GLU A 108 -4.25 3.01 -8.78
C GLU A 108 -2.91 2.94 -9.55
N LEU A 109 -2.65 3.93 -10.40
CA LEU A 109 -1.32 4.25 -10.90
C LEU A 109 -0.83 5.58 -10.28
N ALA A 110 0.27 5.50 -9.55
CA ALA A 110 0.87 6.61 -8.82
C ALA A 110 2.29 6.92 -9.35
N VAL A 111 2.84 8.07 -8.95
CA VAL A 111 4.20 8.49 -9.32
C VAL A 111 5.22 7.86 -8.37
N TYR A 112 6.33 7.33 -8.89
CA TYR A 112 7.48 6.84 -8.11
C TYR A 112 8.76 7.67 -8.31
N GLY A 113 8.67 8.82 -8.99
CA GLY A 113 9.81 9.64 -9.43
C GLY A 113 9.95 9.63 -10.95
N MET A 114 11.00 10.28 -11.47
CA MET A 114 11.31 10.31 -12.90
C MET A 114 12.26 9.17 -13.31
N THR A 115 13.18 8.75 -12.44
CA THR A 115 14.15 7.66 -12.68
C THR A 115 14.36 6.83 -11.42
N SER A 116 14.90 5.60 -11.55
CA SER A 116 15.33 4.79 -10.40
C SER A 116 16.48 5.47 -9.62
N GLY A 117 16.51 5.33 -8.30
CA GLY A 117 17.51 5.93 -7.39
C GLY A 117 17.34 7.43 -7.06
N GLU A 118 16.12 7.98 -7.12
CA GLU A 118 15.89 9.42 -6.91
C GLU A 118 15.76 9.86 -5.44
N GLU A 119 16.81 10.49 -4.93
CA GLU A 119 16.84 11.20 -3.65
C GLU A 119 16.15 12.58 -3.73
N LEU A 120 14.85 12.61 -4.06
CA LEU A 120 14.06 13.82 -4.31
C LEU A 120 14.24 14.87 -3.20
N GLY A 121 14.26 14.48 -1.93
CA GLY A 121 14.37 15.41 -0.79
C GLY A 121 15.62 16.31 -0.83
N THR A 122 16.68 15.87 -1.51
CA THR A 122 17.96 16.59 -1.65
C THR A 122 18.03 17.54 -2.86
N MET A 123 17.08 17.45 -3.79
CA MET A 123 17.13 18.16 -5.07
C MET A 123 16.78 19.66 -4.95
N ALA A 124 17.34 20.47 -5.85
CA ALA A 124 16.94 21.87 -6.01
C ALA A 124 15.53 21.96 -6.62
N TYR A 125 14.75 22.98 -6.22
CA TYR A 125 13.35 23.17 -6.62
C TYR A 125 13.11 23.05 -8.14
N GLY A 126 13.99 23.60 -8.98
CA GLY A 126 13.81 23.57 -10.44
C GLY A 126 13.89 22.16 -11.03
N ASP A 127 14.88 21.38 -10.58
CA ASP A 127 15.08 20.00 -11.02
C ASP A 127 13.99 19.08 -10.45
N GLN A 128 13.66 19.25 -9.17
CA GLN A 128 12.60 18.51 -8.48
C GLN A 128 11.23 18.75 -9.13
N TYR A 129 10.90 20.01 -9.44
CA TYR A 129 9.64 20.40 -10.07
C TYR A 129 9.53 19.86 -11.50
N SER A 130 10.59 19.99 -12.30
CA SER A 130 10.59 19.48 -13.69
C SER A 130 10.51 17.94 -13.75
N ARG A 131 11.23 17.24 -12.87
CA ARG A 131 11.15 15.77 -12.74
C ARG A 131 9.77 15.29 -12.32
N LEU A 132 9.21 15.81 -11.22
CA LEU A 132 7.89 15.37 -10.73
C LEU A 132 6.74 15.70 -11.69
N MET A 133 6.78 16.88 -12.33
CA MET A 133 5.79 17.29 -13.33
C MET A 133 5.86 16.41 -14.59
N GLU A 134 7.07 16.11 -15.09
CA GLU A 134 7.25 15.24 -16.27
C GLU A 134 6.90 13.78 -15.96
N ALA A 135 7.26 13.27 -14.78
CA ALA A 135 6.87 11.95 -14.31
C ALA A 135 5.35 11.81 -14.24
N LYS A 136 4.64 12.73 -13.56
CA LYS A 136 3.16 12.76 -13.53
C LYS A 136 2.58 12.78 -14.95
N ARG A 137 3.07 13.67 -15.82
CA ARG A 137 2.64 13.77 -17.22
C ARG A 137 2.86 12.47 -18.02
N LEU A 138 3.91 11.71 -17.71
CA LEU A 138 4.18 10.42 -18.34
C LEU A 138 3.22 9.34 -17.85
N VAL A 139 3.00 9.21 -16.54
CA VAL A 139 2.02 8.26 -15.96
C VAL A 139 0.61 8.52 -16.50
N GLU A 140 0.18 9.78 -16.52
CA GLU A 140 -1.14 10.19 -17.05
C GLU A 140 -1.24 10.09 -18.60
N SER A 141 -0.14 9.84 -19.31
CA SER A 141 -0.12 9.61 -20.77
C SER A 141 -0.31 8.14 -21.18
N ALA A 142 -0.40 7.22 -20.23
CA ALA A 142 -0.93 5.87 -20.48
C ALA A 142 -2.44 5.96 -20.81
N TYR A 143 -2.90 5.18 -21.79
CA TYR A 143 -4.23 5.36 -22.39
C TYR A 143 -5.07 4.10 -22.21
N ILE A 144 -6.08 4.17 -21.35
CA ILE A 144 -6.99 3.05 -21.10
C ILE A 144 -8.00 2.94 -22.23
N CYS A 145 -8.08 1.76 -22.85
CA CYS A 145 -9.10 1.41 -23.82
C CYS A 145 -10.51 1.71 -23.29
N GLY A 146 -11.31 2.46 -24.06
CA GLY A 146 -12.61 2.98 -23.63
C GLY A 146 -12.59 4.44 -23.15
N GLY A 147 -11.45 5.13 -23.25
CA GLY A 147 -11.38 6.59 -23.07
C GLY A 147 -11.33 7.06 -21.62
N ARG A 148 -10.95 6.18 -20.68
CA ARG A 148 -10.64 6.59 -19.30
C ARG A 148 -9.24 7.22 -19.28
N THR A 149 -9.12 8.38 -18.65
CA THR A 149 -7.83 9.02 -18.34
C THR A 149 -7.32 8.51 -17.01
N ILE A 150 -6.03 8.17 -16.95
CA ILE A 150 -5.33 8.00 -15.68
C ILE A 150 -5.13 9.39 -15.06
N VAL A 151 -5.38 9.51 -13.75
CA VAL A 151 -5.05 10.68 -12.95
C VAL A 151 -4.20 10.16 -11.80
N ALA A 152 -2.92 10.49 -11.79
CA ALA A 152 -1.99 10.00 -10.77
C ALA A 152 -2.14 10.85 -9.52
N LYS A 153 -2.64 10.27 -8.42
CA LYS A 153 -2.99 10.98 -7.18
C LYS A 153 -1.93 10.83 -6.10
N GLY A 154 -1.22 9.70 -6.07
CA GLY A 154 -0.09 9.49 -5.14
C GLY A 154 1.28 9.88 -5.69
N LEU A 155 2.15 10.38 -4.81
CA LEU A 155 3.60 10.14 -4.88
C LEU A 155 3.98 9.07 -3.85
N PHE A 156 4.76 8.07 -4.26
CA PHE A 156 5.59 7.28 -3.34
C PHE A 156 7.06 7.70 -3.54
N PRO A 157 7.68 8.45 -2.60
CA PRO A 157 9.08 8.85 -2.71
C PRO A 157 10.02 7.65 -2.48
N GLN A 158 10.90 7.40 -3.45
CA GLN A 158 12.03 6.46 -3.30
C GLN A 158 12.89 6.85 -2.09
N SER A 159 13.47 5.84 -1.41
CA SER A 159 14.17 5.99 -0.11
C SER A 159 13.37 6.71 0.99
N PHE A 160 12.07 6.97 0.79
CA PHE A 160 11.26 7.91 1.58
C PHE A 160 11.82 9.36 1.56
N SER A 161 12.57 9.70 0.51
CA SER A 161 13.30 10.96 0.34
C SER A 161 12.37 12.09 -0.09
N ALA A 162 11.88 12.87 0.88
CA ALA A 162 11.05 14.04 0.62
C ALA A 162 11.46 15.22 1.52
N SER A 163 11.15 16.44 1.09
CA SER A 163 11.40 17.67 1.84
C SER A 163 10.23 18.66 1.69
N GLU A 164 10.27 19.77 2.43
CA GLU A 164 9.27 20.84 2.35
C GLU A 164 9.07 21.33 0.90
N THR A 165 10.15 21.37 0.13
CA THR A 165 10.15 21.68 -1.30
C THR A 165 9.34 20.67 -2.11
N THR A 166 9.40 19.38 -1.77
CA THR A 166 8.60 18.31 -2.40
C THR A 166 7.11 18.57 -2.18
N TYR A 167 6.67 18.80 -0.94
CA TYR A 167 5.26 18.96 -0.61
C TYR A 167 4.63 20.16 -1.36
N ARG A 168 5.31 21.31 -1.35
CA ARG A 168 4.92 22.51 -2.12
C ARG A 168 4.86 22.30 -3.64
N ILE A 169 5.59 21.31 -4.17
CA ILE A 169 5.52 20.90 -5.58
C ILE A 169 4.31 19.99 -5.82
N LEU A 170 4.03 19.05 -4.92
CA LEU A 170 2.91 18.11 -5.04
C LEU A 170 1.55 18.82 -5.11
N GLU A 171 1.29 19.76 -4.19
CA GLU A 171 0.12 20.64 -4.23
C GLU A 171 0.01 21.34 -5.60
N ARG A 172 1.13 21.93 -6.05
CA ARG A 172 1.21 22.72 -7.30
C ARG A 172 0.96 21.91 -8.56
N ILE A 173 1.25 20.60 -8.57
CA ILE A 173 1.04 19.71 -9.72
C ILE A 173 -0.24 18.86 -9.60
N GLY A 174 -1.04 19.01 -8.55
CA GLY A 174 -2.26 18.22 -8.34
C GLY A 174 -1.96 16.74 -8.07
N ILE A 175 -1.17 16.50 -7.02
CA ILE A 175 -1.00 15.20 -6.34
C ILE A 175 -1.75 15.33 -5.02
N ASP A 176 -2.64 14.38 -4.72
CA ASP A 176 -3.52 14.43 -3.55
C ASP A 176 -2.84 13.88 -2.29
N TYR A 177 -1.88 12.96 -2.44
CA TYR A 177 -1.24 12.29 -1.30
C TYR A 177 0.23 11.90 -1.53
N ILE A 178 0.93 11.68 -0.41
CA ILE A 178 2.29 11.13 -0.37
C ILE A 178 2.39 9.95 0.60
N ALA A 179 3.01 8.85 0.17
CA ALA A 179 3.29 7.69 1.02
C ALA A 179 4.49 7.98 1.95
N VAL A 180 4.35 7.73 3.25
CA VAL A 180 5.34 8.07 4.28
C VAL A 180 5.63 6.89 5.22
N TYR A 181 6.91 6.59 5.44
CA TYR A 181 7.34 5.45 6.25
C TYR A 181 7.33 5.76 7.74
N GLN A 182 6.51 5.05 8.52
CA GLN A 182 6.30 5.31 9.95
C GLN A 182 6.39 4.03 10.82
N PRO A 183 7.43 3.19 10.66
CA PRO A 183 7.48 1.84 11.24
C PRO A 183 7.48 1.84 12.78
N GLU A 184 8.05 2.87 13.40
CA GLU A 184 8.15 3.00 14.86
C GLU A 184 6.80 3.33 15.50
N ILE A 185 5.95 4.09 14.80
CA ILE A 185 4.62 4.51 15.25
C ILE A 185 3.61 3.38 15.01
N LEU A 186 3.58 2.82 13.79
CA LEU A 186 2.63 1.80 13.34
C LEU A 186 2.68 0.46 14.11
N ASN A 187 3.62 0.30 15.04
CA ASN A 187 3.78 -0.91 15.87
C ASN A 187 3.70 -0.61 17.38
N GLN A 188 3.34 0.61 17.80
CA GLN A 188 3.18 0.98 19.21
C GLN A 188 1.70 1.03 19.62
N PRO A 189 1.31 0.41 20.76
CA PRO A 189 -0.05 0.53 21.29
C PRO A 189 -0.41 1.98 21.63
N GLY A 190 -1.62 2.41 21.28
CA GLY A 190 -2.07 3.81 21.43
C GLY A 190 -1.79 4.70 20.20
N HIS A 191 -1.23 4.14 19.12
CA HIS A 191 -1.00 4.82 17.84
C HIS A 191 -1.81 4.19 16.69
N GLU A 192 -2.90 3.48 17.01
CA GLU A 192 -3.72 2.77 16.03
C GLU A 192 -4.32 3.72 14.96
N ASP A 193 -4.72 4.94 15.36
CA ASP A 193 -5.23 5.97 14.45
C ASP A 193 -4.17 6.48 13.46
N GLU A 194 -2.88 6.37 13.79
CA GLU A 194 -1.78 6.78 12.91
C GLU A 194 -1.50 5.78 11.77
N SER A 195 -2.24 4.67 11.71
CA SER A 195 -2.27 3.73 10.59
C SER A 195 -3.18 4.14 9.42
N TRP A 196 -3.99 5.19 9.59
CA TRP A 196 -4.88 5.69 8.53
C TRP A 196 -4.30 6.89 7.77
N PRO A 197 -4.68 7.07 6.49
CA PRO A 197 -4.38 8.27 5.73
C PRO A 197 -4.92 9.53 6.43
N ARG A 198 -4.07 10.54 6.63
CA ARG A 198 -4.43 11.76 7.38
C ARG A 198 -3.91 13.03 6.70
N PRO A 199 -4.65 14.17 6.75
CA PRO A 199 -4.18 15.44 6.20
C PRO A 199 -2.81 15.84 6.78
N MET A 200 -1.95 16.39 5.93
CA MET A 200 -0.65 16.94 6.32
C MET A 200 -0.84 18.36 6.86
N GLU A 201 -0.32 18.65 8.05
CA GLU A 201 -0.45 20.00 8.63
C GLU A 201 0.28 21.03 7.75
N GLY A 202 -0.48 22.03 7.28
CA GLY A 202 0.04 23.14 6.47
C GLY A 202 -0.03 22.95 4.95
N TYR A 203 -0.56 21.83 4.44
CA TYR A 203 -0.62 21.52 2.99
C TYR A 203 -1.99 20.97 2.57
N ASP A 204 -2.36 21.16 1.31
CA ASP A 204 -3.49 20.46 0.66
C ASP A 204 -3.06 19.06 0.19
N LEU A 205 -2.60 18.24 1.14
CA LEU A 205 -2.04 16.90 0.93
C LEU A 205 -2.48 15.93 2.02
N TYR A 206 -2.63 14.65 1.65
CA TYR A 206 -2.72 13.55 2.61
C TYR A 206 -1.37 12.85 2.78
N THR A 207 -1.06 12.45 4.01
CA THR A 207 -0.03 11.45 4.31
C THR A 207 -0.67 10.06 4.33
N VAL A 208 -0.13 9.12 3.54
CA VAL A 208 -0.52 7.70 3.60
C VAL A 208 0.58 6.95 4.36
N PRO A 209 0.33 6.51 5.60
CA PRO A 209 1.35 5.83 6.39
C PRO A 209 1.60 4.42 5.85
N ILE A 210 2.85 4.09 5.58
CA ILE A 210 3.26 2.76 5.11
C ILE A 210 4.14 2.05 6.13
N SER A 211 3.87 0.75 6.30
CA SER A 211 4.76 -0.18 6.99
C SER A 211 5.52 -1.02 5.97
N SER A 212 6.69 -1.53 6.37
CA SER A 212 7.38 -2.57 5.62
C SER A 212 7.41 -3.83 6.48
N SER A 213 7.17 -4.99 5.88
CA SER A 213 7.40 -6.30 6.51
C SER A 213 8.90 -6.66 6.58
N GLY A 214 9.77 -5.64 6.62
CA GLY A 214 11.23 -5.69 6.53
C GLY A 214 11.96 -6.17 7.78
N LYS A 215 11.38 -7.08 8.58
CA LYS A 215 12.12 -7.77 9.66
C LYS A 215 13.12 -8.76 9.05
N ARG A 216 14.24 -8.22 8.57
CA ARG A 216 15.43 -8.95 8.14
C ARG A 216 16.07 -9.63 9.36
N THR A 217 15.51 -10.76 9.78
CA THR A 217 16.05 -11.58 10.87
C THR A 217 17.35 -12.23 10.42
N SER A 218 18.46 -11.52 10.59
CA SER A 218 19.81 -12.01 10.34
C SER A 218 20.20 -13.08 11.38
N ARG A 219 19.71 -14.30 11.16
CA ARG A 219 20.32 -15.53 11.67
C ARG A 219 21.08 -16.20 10.53
N TRP A 220 22.37 -15.88 10.46
CA TRP A 220 23.39 -16.86 10.12
C TRP A 220 23.74 -17.62 11.42
#